data_AF-A0A1X9YKT7-F1
#
_entry.id   AF-A0A1X9YKT7-F1
#
_cell.length_a   1.000
_cell.length_b   1.000
_cell.length_c   1.000
_cell.angle_alpha   90.00
_cell.angle_beta   90.00
_cell.angle_gamma   90.00
#
_symmetry.space_group_name_H-M   'P 1'
#
loop_
_entity.id
_entity.type
_entity.pdbx_description
1 polymer ?
#
loop_
_entity_poly.entity_id
_entity_poly.type
_entity_poly.pdbx_seq_one_letter_code
_entity_poly.pdbx_strand_id
1 'polypeptide(L)'
;MFHRHAPDDQGRPLTDAERALAMGVFGNAIDLQAVRLCQRKWWPFQPRNVTMAPRGHIHFHPDGSSYCACFGMAPLGRQGHLIHELVHVWQHQQGVNLLLRRHPFCRYDYAIKPGWTLERYGIEQQAEIVRHAFMLRHGVAIPGAPPLATLESILPFKPA
;
A
#
# COMPACT_ATOMS: atom_id res chain seq x y z
N MET A 1 3.27 33.28 7.61
CA MET A 1 3.58 32.02 6.90
C MET A 1 4.42 31.16 7.83
N PHE A 2 3.80 30.22 8.55
CA PHE A 2 4.51 29.33 9.47
C PHE A 2 4.38 27.91 8.94
N HIS A 3 5.34 27.45 8.13
CA HIS A 3 5.50 26.02 7.93
C HIS A 3 6.16 25.44 9.18
N ARG A 4 5.33 24.94 10.09
CA ARG A 4 5.78 24.01 11.13
C ARG A 4 6.22 22.74 10.40
N HIS A 5 7.53 22.49 10.31
CA HIS A 5 8.01 21.13 10.12
C HIS A 5 7.55 20.32 11.32
N ALA A 6 6.59 19.42 11.12
CA ALA A 6 6.21 18.44 12.11
C ALA A 6 7.40 17.48 12.34
N PRO A 7 7.63 16.99 13.58
CA PRO A 7 8.81 16.19 13.94
C PRO A 7 8.76 14.72 13.47
N ASP A 8 8.16 14.45 12.31
CA ASP A 8 7.88 13.08 11.83
C ASP A 8 8.87 12.59 10.74
N ASP A 9 10.05 13.19 10.62
CA ASP A 9 11.11 12.78 9.67
C ASP A 9 11.95 11.56 10.16
N GLN A 10 11.35 10.67 10.94
CA GLN A 10 12.02 9.52 11.56
C GLN A 10 11.91 8.23 10.74
N GLY A 11 11.89 8.35 9.41
CA GLY A 11 11.83 7.23 8.48
C GLY A 11 12.66 7.51 7.25
N ARG A 12 13.09 6.46 6.54
CA ARG A 12 13.83 6.66 5.30
C ARG A 12 12.86 7.00 4.15
N PRO A 13 13.28 7.79 3.15
CA PRO A 13 12.54 7.87 1.90
C PRO A 13 12.50 6.50 1.19
N LEU A 14 11.62 6.38 0.22
CA LEU A 14 11.68 5.26 -0.73
C LEU A 14 13.04 5.25 -1.44
N THR A 15 13.55 4.07 -1.76
CA THR A 15 14.70 3.90 -2.66
C THR A 15 14.27 4.12 -4.10
N ASP A 16 15.23 4.27 -5.02
CA ASP A 16 14.92 4.40 -6.46
C ASP A 16 14.19 3.17 -7.01
N ALA A 17 14.59 1.97 -6.59
CA ALA A 17 13.91 0.73 -6.99
C ALA A 17 12.47 0.66 -6.47
N GLU A 18 12.22 1.13 -5.25
CA GLU A 18 10.85 1.19 -4.68
C GLU A 18 10.00 2.26 -5.37
N ARG A 19 10.59 3.41 -5.72
CA ARG A 19 9.92 4.44 -6.52
C ARG A 19 9.56 3.91 -7.90
N ALA A 20 10.50 3.26 -8.60
CA ALA A 20 10.25 2.68 -9.91
C ALA A 20 9.12 1.64 -9.87
N LEU A 21 9.13 0.76 -8.86
CA LEU A 21 8.05 -0.20 -8.60
C LEU A 21 6.69 0.49 -8.43
N ALA A 22 6.65 1.52 -7.57
CA ALA A 22 5.43 2.26 -7.29
C ALA A 22 4.93 3.03 -8.53
N MET A 23 5.83 3.66 -9.29
CA MET A 23 5.49 4.36 -10.54
C MET A 23 4.89 3.42 -11.59
N GLY A 24 5.38 2.18 -11.69
CA GLY A 24 4.82 1.16 -12.60
C GLY A 24 3.42 0.66 -12.22
N VAL A 25 2.92 1.00 -11.03
CA VAL A 25 1.56 0.66 -10.58
C VAL A 25 0.68 1.90 -10.52
N PHE A 26 1.14 2.95 -9.84
CA PHE A 26 0.34 4.11 -9.49
C PHE A 26 0.54 5.30 -10.44
N GLY A 27 1.60 5.29 -11.26
CA GLY A 27 2.04 6.47 -11.99
C GLY A 27 2.16 7.68 -11.05
N ASN A 28 1.52 8.79 -11.43
CA ASN A 28 1.52 10.02 -10.64
C ASN A 28 0.40 10.11 -9.57
N ALA A 29 -0.31 9.00 -9.28
CA ALA A 29 -1.43 9.03 -8.35
C ALA A 29 -1.02 9.23 -6.88
N ILE A 30 0.26 8.98 -6.56
CA ILE A 30 0.82 9.14 -5.22
C ILE A 30 1.98 10.12 -5.29
N ASP A 31 2.00 11.11 -4.40
CA ASP A 31 3.22 11.85 -4.09
C ASP A 31 4.19 10.94 -3.32
N LEU A 32 5.06 10.26 -4.05
CA LEU A 32 6.08 9.36 -3.50
C LEU A 32 7.19 10.08 -2.74
N GLN A 33 7.37 11.40 -2.95
CA GLN A 33 8.40 12.17 -2.25
C GLN A 33 8.01 12.42 -0.80
N ALA A 34 6.71 12.52 -0.50
CA ALA A 34 6.18 12.63 0.85
C ALA A 34 6.21 11.31 1.63
N VAL A 35 6.42 10.16 0.98
CA VAL A 35 6.36 8.85 1.65
C VAL A 35 7.63 8.57 2.46
N ARG A 36 7.45 8.01 3.66
CA ARG A 36 8.52 7.54 4.53
C ARG A 36 8.24 6.11 4.98
N LEU A 37 9.30 5.29 5.01
CA LEU A 37 9.28 3.95 5.61
C LEU A 37 9.93 4.02 7.00
N CYS A 38 9.16 3.68 8.02
CA CYS A 38 9.49 3.85 9.43
C CYS A 38 9.63 2.46 10.07
N GLN A 39 10.83 2.07 10.51
CA GLN A 39 11.02 0.83 11.29
C GLN A 39 10.79 1.08 12.78
N ARG A 40 9.58 1.56 13.10
CA ARG A 40 9.14 1.88 14.46
C ARG A 40 7.65 1.63 14.57
N LYS A 41 7.18 1.34 15.79
CA LYS A 41 5.76 1.30 16.07
C LYS A 41 5.13 2.67 15.80
N TRP A 42 3.96 2.69 15.18
CA TRP A 42 3.11 3.87 15.08
C TRP A 42 2.40 4.17 16.41
N TRP A 43 1.95 3.13 17.13
CA TRP A 43 1.38 3.24 18.47
C TRP A 43 1.90 2.12 19.39
N PRO A 44 1.90 2.31 20.73
CA PRO A 44 2.58 1.40 21.66
C PRO A 44 2.19 -0.08 21.55
N PHE A 45 0.92 -0.37 21.20
CA PHE A 45 0.39 -1.72 21.10
C PHE A 45 0.21 -2.21 19.65
N GLN A 46 0.95 -1.66 18.69
CA GLN A 46 1.02 -2.22 17.34
C GLN A 46 1.53 -3.66 17.42
N PRO A 47 0.81 -4.66 16.85
CA PRO A 47 1.30 -6.04 16.80
C PRO A 47 2.54 -6.19 15.91
N ARG A 48 3.39 -7.17 16.20
CA ARG A 48 4.69 -7.40 15.52
C ARG A 48 4.57 -7.70 14.03
N ASN A 49 3.48 -8.31 13.62
CA ASN A 49 3.20 -8.76 12.26
C ASN A 49 2.33 -7.77 11.45
N VAL A 50 1.97 -6.62 12.02
CA VAL A 50 1.07 -5.65 11.38
C VAL A 50 1.87 -4.44 10.90
N THR A 51 1.69 -4.09 9.64
CA THR A 51 2.19 -2.84 9.05
C THR A 51 1.07 -1.79 9.08
N MET A 52 1.42 -0.54 9.41
CA MET A 52 0.44 0.54 9.62
C MET A 52 0.79 1.75 8.75
N ALA A 53 -0.16 2.23 7.95
CA ALA A 53 0.01 3.43 7.13
C ALA A 53 -1.00 4.56 7.43
N PRO A 54 -1.17 5.01 8.70
CA PRO A 54 -2.34 5.80 9.10
C PRO A 54 -2.32 7.26 8.63
N ARG A 55 -1.14 7.80 8.27
CA ARG A 55 -0.95 9.21 7.88
C ARG A 55 -0.04 9.39 6.67
N GLY A 56 -0.01 8.42 5.76
CA GLY A 56 0.83 8.49 4.54
C GLY A 56 2.30 8.09 4.72
N HIS A 57 2.71 7.67 5.93
CA HIS A 57 3.98 6.98 6.19
C HIS A 57 3.70 5.54 6.58
N ILE A 58 4.59 4.63 6.21
CA ILE A 58 4.42 3.18 6.42
C ILE A 58 5.28 2.76 7.61
N HIS A 59 4.64 2.26 8.66
CA HIS A 59 5.25 1.87 9.92
C HIS A 59 5.34 0.36 10.05
N PHE A 60 6.57 -0.15 10.03
CA PHE A 60 6.90 -1.54 10.31
C PHE A 60 7.29 -1.67 11.78
N HIS A 61 6.75 -2.70 12.45
CA HIS A 61 7.15 -2.98 13.82
C HIS A 61 8.66 -3.29 13.89
N PRO A 62 9.43 -2.70 14.82
CA PRO A 62 10.89 -2.86 14.88
C PRO A 62 11.30 -4.31 15.09
N ASP A 63 10.59 -5.02 15.98
CA ASP A 63 10.81 -6.45 16.22
C ASP A 63 10.03 -7.38 15.26
N GLY A 64 9.50 -6.85 14.16
CA GLY A 64 8.83 -7.61 13.10
C GLY A 64 9.79 -8.06 12.01
N SER A 65 9.38 -8.98 11.14
CA SER A 65 10.19 -9.48 10.01
C SER A 65 9.83 -8.86 8.65
N SER A 66 8.80 -8.00 8.62
CA SER A 66 8.25 -7.44 7.38
C SER A 66 9.07 -6.29 6.79
N TYR A 67 9.92 -5.64 7.58
CA TYR A 67 10.76 -4.55 7.08
C TYR A 67 11.84 -5.06 6.11
N CYS A 68 12.18 -4.23 5.12
CA CYS A 68 13.27 -4.46 4.19
C CYS A 68 14.04 -3.16 3.91
N ALA A 69 15.36 -3.28 3.77
CA ALA A 69 16.22 -2.17 3.38
C ALA A 69 15.89 -1.65 1.97
N CYS A 70 15.46 -2.54 1.06
CA CYS A 70 14.91 -2.18 -0.25
C CYS A 70 13.88 -3.23 -0.70
N PHE A 71 12.61 -2.87 -0.68
CA PHE A 71 11.53 -3.74 -1.15
C PHE A 71 11.59 -3.97 -2.67
N GLY A 72 12.07 -3.00 -3.45
CA GLY A 72 12.21 -3.14 -4.91
C GLY A 72 13.20 -4.23 -5.35
N MET A 73 14.12 -4.64 -4.47
CA MET A 73 15.05 -5.76 -4.69
C MET A 73 14.65 -7.04 -3.93
N ALA A 74 13.56 -7.00 -3.18
CA ALA A 74 13.08 -8.13 -2.39
C ALA A 74 12.28 -9.12 -3.26
N PRO A 75 11.99 -10.34 -2.76
CA PRO A 75 11.08 -11.26 -3.45
C PRO A 75 9.70 -10.63 -3.72
N LEU A 76 9.02 -11.07 -4.79
CA LEU A 76 7.75 -10.50 -5.26
C LEU A 76 6.67 -10.38 -4.17
N GLY A 77 6.62 -11.30 -3.21
CA GLY A 77 5.69 -11.20 -2.08
C GLY A 77 5.93 -9.95 -1.21
N ARG A 78 7.18 -9.57 -0.99
CA ARG A 78 7.54 -8.34 -0.25
C ARG A 78 7.32 -7.10 -1.10
N GLN A 79 7.59 -7.16 -2.40
CA GLN A 79 7.21 -6.08 -3.33
C GLN A 79 5.69 -5.84 -3.30
N GLY A 80 4.90 -6.91 -3.38
CA GLY A 80 3.44 -6.86 -3.27
C GLY A 80 2.97 -6.30 -1.92
N HIS A 81 3.63 -6.64 -0.82
CA HIS A 81 3.36 -6.04 0.49
C HIS A 81 3.59 -4.52 0.49
N LEU A 82 4.67 -4.04 -0.11
CA LEU A 82 4.87 -2.59 -0.26
C LEU A 82 3.77 -1.96 -1.12
N ILE A 83 3.40 -2.57 -2.24
CA ILE A 83 2.31 -2.07 -3.11
C ILE A 83 0.99 -1.98 -2.34
N HIS A 84 0.65 -2.97 -1.52
CA HIS A 84 -0.52 -2.93 -0.63
C HIS A 84 -0.50 -1.71 0.29
N GLU A 85 0.61 -1.51 1.01
CA GLU A 85 0.73 -0.38 1.94
C GLU A 85 0.72 0.98 1.23
N LEU A 86 1.23 1.05 -0.01
CA LEU A 86 1.15 2.26 -0.83
C LEU A 86 -0.27 2.58 -1.27
N VAL A 87 -1.18 1.61 -1.38
CA VAL A 87 -2.62 1.90 -1.58
C VAL A 87 -3.20 2.62 -0.38
N HIS A 88 -2.80 2.28 0.84
CA HIS A 88 -3.21 3.04 2.02
C HIS A 88 -2.64 4.46 2.03
N VAL A 89 -1.39 4.64 1.60
CA VAL A 89 -0.83 5.98 1.40
C VAL A 89 -1.65 6.77 0.38
N TRP A 90 -1.97 6.17 -0.76
CA TRP A 90 -2.84 6.77 -1.77
C TRP A 90 -4.20 7.18 -1.19
N GLN A 91 -4.89 6.26 -0.51
CA GLN A 91 -6.17 6.52 0.16
C GLN A 91 -6.06 7.73 1.11
N HIS A 92 -5.01 7.78 1.93
CA HIS A 92 -4.75 8.91 2.81
C HIS A 92 -4.54 10.22 2.04
N GLN A 93 -3.77 10.21 0.95
CA GLN A 93 -3.56 11.40 0.11
C GLN A 93 -4.85 11.85 -0.60
N GLN A 94 -5.81 10.94 -0.84
CA GLN A 94 -7.17 11.27 -1.30
C GLN A 94 -8.10 11.76 -0.16
N GLY A 95 -7.60 11.92 1.07
CA GLY A 95 -8.36 12.41 2.22
C GLY A 95 -9.10 11.33 3.03
N VAL A 96 -8.84 10.03 2.78
CA VAL A 96 -9.44 8.95 3.55
C VAL A 96 -8.81 8.89 4.94
N ASN A 97 -9.63 9.02 5.98
CA ASN A 97 -9.20 8.81 7.36
C ASN A 97 -9.12 7.31 7.69
N LEU A 98 -7.92 6.74 7.55
CA LEU A 98 -7.67 5.31 7.76
C LEU A 98 -7.87 4.85 9.20
N LEU A 99 -7.69 5.72 10.20
CA LEU A 99 -7.90 5.36 11.60
C LEU A 99 -9.38 5.07 11.91
N LEU A 100 -10.29 5.80 11.26
CA LEU A 100 -11.72 5.56 11.39
C LEU A 100 -12.20 4.39 10.51
N ARG A 101 -11.57 4.16 9.36
CA ARG A 101 -12.01 3.15 8.38
C ARG A 101 -11.36 1.78 8.55
N ARG A 102 -10.21 1.67 9.19
CA ARG A 102 -9.49 0.41 9.45
C ARG A 102 -9.94 -0.17 10.80
N HIS A 103 -11.17 -0.68 10.84
CA HIS A 103 -11.72 -1.35 12.02
C HIS A 103 -11.31 -2.84 12.08
N PRO A 104 -11.35 -3.51 13.25
CA PRO A 104 -10.96 -4.91 13.40
C PRO A 104 -11.71 -5.91 12.49
N PHE A 105 -12.89 -5.55 11.99
CA PHE A 105 -13.71 -6.39 11.13
C PHE A 105 -13.44 -6.20 9.63
N CYS A 106 -12.36 -5.50 9.25
CA CYS A 106 -12.01 -5.29 7.85
C CYS A 106 -11.72 -6.65 7.20
N ARG A 107 -12.33 -6.87 6.04
CA ARG A 107 -12.16 -8.11 5.27
C ARG A 107 -11.17 -7.88 4.16
N TYR A 108 -10.25 -8.83 4.00
CA TYR A 108 -9.30 -8.89 2.90
C TYR A 108 -9.92 -9.60 1.71
N ASP A 109 -10.78 -10.59 1.96
CA ASP A 109 -11.52 -11.30 0.91
C ASP A 109 -12.46 -10.34 0.17
N TYR A 110 -12.43 -10.44 -1.15
CA TYR A 110 -13.28 -9.68 -2.05
C TYR A 110 -13.81 -10.57 -3.16
N ALA A 111 -14.94 -10.18 -3.74
CA ALA A 111 -15.48 -10.74 -4.96
C ALA A 111 -15.70 -9.61 -5.95
N ILE A 112 -15.30 -9.79 -7.20
CA ILE A 112 -15.50 -8.78 -8.23
C ILE A 112 -16.97 -8.68 -8.55
N LYS A 113 -17.48 -7.45 -8.50
CA LYS A 113 -18.86 -7.14 -8.88
C LYS A 113 -18.85 -6.37 -10.20
N PRO A 114 -19.65 -6.79 -11.19
CA PRO A 114 -19.72 -6.10 -12.49
C PRO A 114 -20.00 -4.61 -12.33
N GLY A 115 -19.22 -3.78 -13.03
CA GLY A 115 -19.35 -2.32 -13.03
C GLY A 115 -18.92 -1.61 -11.74
N TRP A 116 -18.34 -2.31 -10.76
CA TRP A 116 -17.78 -1.64 -9.58
C TRP A 116 -16.40 -1.08 -9.87
N THR A 117 -16.21 0.20 -9.54
CA THR A 117 -14.89 0.84 -9.49
C THR A 117 -14.20 0.52 -8.16
N LEU A 118 -12.89 0.79 -8.08
CA LEU A 118 -12.06 0.46 -6.91
C LEU A 118 -12.62 1.10 -5.61
N GLU A 119 -13.13 2.33 -5.68
CA GLU A 119 -13.61 3.09 -4.52
C GLU A 119 -14.82 2.46 -3.83
N ARG A 120 -15.55 1.57 -4.52
CA ARG A 120 -16.70 0.85 -3.97
C ARG A 120 -16.30 -0.32 -3.07
N TYR A 121 -15.05 -0.76 -3.12
CA TYR A 121 -14.51 -1.80 -2.26
C TYR A 121 -14.03 -1.22 -0.93
N GLY A 122 -13.97 -2.06 0.11
CA GLY A 122 -13.39 -1.67 1.40
C GLY A 122 -11.90 -1.36 1.29
N ILE A 123 -11.34 -0.55 2.20
CA ILE A 123 -9.96 -0.05 2.07
C ILE A 123 -8.90 -1.15 1.97
N GLU A 124 -9.06 -2.28 2.68
CA GLU A 124 -8.18 -3.45 2.59
C GLU A 124 -8.40 -4.23 1.29
N GLN A 125 -9.65 -4.33 0.82
CA GLN A 125 -9.98 -4.97 -0.45
C GLN A 125 -9.40 -4.20 -1.63
N GLN A 126 -9.42 -2.86 -1.58
CA GLN A 126 -8.77 -2.03 -2.59
C GLN A 126 -7.27 -2.33 -2.64
N ALA A 127 -6.62 -2.41 -1.48
CA ALA A 127 -5.20 -2.71 -1.38
C ALA A 127 -4.86 -4.12 -1.90
N GLU A 128 -5.68 -5.12 -1.55
CA GLU A 128 -5.53 -6.49 -2.05
C GLU A 128 -5.78 -6.61 -3.56
N ILE A 129 -6.79 -5.93 -4.11
CA ILE A 129 -7.06 -5.91 -5.56
C ILE A 129 -5.84 -5.39 -6.34
N VAL A 130 -5.24 -4.30 -5.88
CA VAL A 130 -4.05 -3.70 -6.50
C VAL A 130 -2.84 -4.62 -6.33
N ARG A 131 -2.63 -5.20 -5.15
CA ARG A 131 -1.56 -6.17 -4.88
C ARG A 131 -1.68 -7.39 -5.80
N HIS A 132 -2.87 -7.95 -5.95
CA HIS A 132 -3.12 -9.11 -6.81
C HIS A 132 -2.88 -8.78 -8.29
N ALA A 133 -3.34 -7.62 -8.77
CA ALA A 133 -3.06 -7.17 -10.13
C ALA A 133 -1.54 -7.03 -10.38
N PHE A 134 -0.82 -6.42 -9.45
CA PHE A 134 0.64 -6.33 -9.51
C PHE A 134 1.30 -7.71 -9.57
N MET A 135 0.93 -8.64 -8.69
CA MET A 135 1.53 -9.97 -8.62
C MET A 135 1.22 -10.82 -9.86
N LEU A 136 -0.02 -10.77 -10.37
CA LEU A 136 -0.41 -11.45 -11.60
C LEU A 136 0.35 -10.92 -12.83
N ARG A 137 0.58 -9.60 -12.91
CA ARG A 137 1.40 -8.98 -13.96
C ARG A 137 2.84 -9.50 -13.95
N HIS A 138 3.35 -9.91 -12.80
CA HIS A 138 4.67 -10.51 -12.63
C HIS A 138 4.66 -12.05 -12.68
N GLY A 139 3.57 -12.66 -13.17
CA GLY A 139 3.48 -14.10 -13.40
C GLY A 139 3.21 -14.94 -12.15
N VAL A 140 2.87 -14.32 -11.01
CA VAL A 140 2.52 -15.08 -9.81
C VAL A 140 1.08 -15.57 -9.91
N ALA A 141 0.89 -16.89 -9.83
CA ALA A 141 -0.44 -17.48 -9.71
C ALA A 141 -1.00 -17.23 -8.31
N ILE A 142 -2.22 -16.67 -8.25
CA ILE A 142 -2.94 -16.44 -6.99
C ILE A 142 -4.21 -17.31 -7.03
N PRO A 143 -4.29 -18.37 -6.22
CA PRO A 143 -5.47 -19.24 -6.18
C PRO A 143 -6.74 -18.44 -5.91
N GLY A 144 -7.75 -18.60 -6.78
CA GLY A 144 -9.04 -17.91 -6.64
C GLY A 144 -9.04 -16.43 -7.04
N ALA A 145 -7.92 -15.86 -7.47
CA ALA A 145 -7.91 -14.49 -7.97
C ALA A 145 -8.62 -14.39 -9.34
N PRO A 146 -9.38 -13.31 -9.59
CA PRO A 146 -9.90 -12.99 -10.91
C PRO A 146 -8.77 -12.84 -11.96
N PRO A 147 -9.08 -13.01 -13.26
CA PRO A 147 -8.11 -12.75 -14.32
C PRO A 147 -7.51 -11.33 -14.23
N LEU A 148 -6.25 -11.17 -14.61
CA LEU A 148 -5.53 -9.90 -14.56
C LEU A 148 -6.31 -8.76 -15.25
N ALA A 149 -6.81 -9.01 -16.47
CA ALA A 149 -7.57 -8.02 -17.23
C ALA A 149 -8.83 -7.53 -16.48
N THR A 150 -9.47 -8.41 -15.70
CA THR A 150 -10.61 -8.03 -14.85
C THR A 150 -10.17 -7.09 -13.75
N LEU A 151 -9.07 -7.38 -13.05
CA LEU A 151 -8.57 -6.49 -12.00
C LEU A 151 -8.10 -5.15 -12.58
N GLU A 152 -7.38 -5.16 -13.70
CA GLU A 152 -6.88 -3.95 -14.37
C GLU A 152 -8.01 -3.01 -14.79
N SER A 153 -9.16 -3.55 -15.22
CA SER A 153 -10.34 -2.74 -15.56
C SER A 153 -10.93 -1.94 -14.38
N ILE A 154 -10.60 -2.32 -13.15
CA ILE A 154 -11.09 -1.68 -11.92
C ILE A 154 -10.12 -0.61 -11.42
N LEU A 155 -8.83 -0.72 -11.79
CA LEU A 155 -7.80 0.16 -11.26
C LEU A 155 -7.91 1.57 -11.86
N PRO A 156 -7.89 2.62 -11.03
CA PRO A 156 -7.95 4.00 -11.52
C PRO A 156 -6.57 4.54 -11.93
N PHE A 157 -5.52 3.72 -11.85
CA PHE A 157 -4.14 4.15 -12.04
C PHE A 157 -3.69 4.01 -13.49
N LYS A 158 -2.88 4.97 -13.93
CA LYS A 158 -2.18 4.93 -15.22
C LYS A 158 -0.70 4.76 -14.93
N PRO A 159 -0.12 3.56 -15.15
CA PRO A 159 1.32 3.35 -15.05
C PRO A 159 2.08 4.40 -15.89
N ALA A 160 3.20 4.88 -15.36
CA ALA A 160 4.10 5.80 -16.07
C ALA A 160 5.02 5.07 -17.04
#